data_AF-A0A963M8K0-F1
#
_entry.id   AF-A0A963M8K0-F1
#
_cell.length_a   1.000
_cell.length_b   1.000
_cell.length_c   1.000
_cell.angle_alpha   90.00
_cell.angle_beta   90.00
_cell.angle_gamma   90.00
#
_symmetry.space_group_name_H-M   'P 1'
#
loop_
_entity.id
_entity.type
_entity.pdbx_description
1 polymer ?
#
loop_
_entity_poly.entity_id
_entity_poly.type
_entity_poly.pdbx_seq_one_letter_code
_entity_poly.pdbx_strand_id
1 'polypeptide(L)' 'MKLKKLVLTGAILTGLAATAWADVNVGVTLSATGPAASLGIPEKNTVALLPKTIGGQKINYILLDDASDTT' A
#
# COMPACT_ATOMS: atom_id res chain seq x y z
N MET A 1 -44.54 11.39 1.01
CA MET A 1 -43.65 10.24 0.68
C MET A 1 -42.35 10.62 -0.04
N LYS A 2 -42.31 11.68 -0.87
CA LYS A 2 -41.09 12.11 -1.59
C LYS A 2 -39.92 12.48 -0.68
N LEU A 3 -40.18 13.24 0.40
CA LEU A 3 -39.12 13.67 1.34
C LEU A 3 -38.47 12.49 2.08
N LYS A 4 -39.27 11.49 2.51
CA LYS A 4 -38.76 10.27 3.14
C LYS A 4 -37.88 9.45 2.18
N LYS A 5 -38.26 9.38 0.90
CA LYS A 5 -37.44 8.74 -0.14
C LYS A 5 -36.12 9.50 -0.36
N LEU A 6 -36.17 10.84 -0.39
CA LEU A 6 -35.00 11.68 -0.61
C LEU A 6 -33.98 11.57 0.54
N VAL A 7 -34.46 11.55 1.80
CA VAL A 7 -33.62 11.34 2.99
C VAL A 7 -33.00 9.94 3.00
N LEU A 8 -33.77 8.91 2.66
CA LEU A 8 -33.26 7.53 2.60
C LEU A 8 -32.18 7.37 1.52
N THR A 9 -32.36 8.01 0.36
CA THR A 9 -31.38 7.96 -0.73
C THR A 9 -30.10 8.71 -0.36
N GLY A 10 -30.22 9.86 0.31
CA GLY A 10 -29.08 10.63 0.80
C GLY A 10 -28.27 9.89 1.86
N ALA A 11 -28.94 9.22 2.81
CA ALA A 11 -28.28 8.44 3.86
C ALA A 11 -27.49 7.24 3.29
N ILE A 12 -28.00 6.59 2.25
CA ILE A 12 -27.30 5.50 1.55
C ILE A 12 -26.04 6.06 0.86
N LEU A 13 -26.14 7.17 0.13
CA LEU A 13 -25.00 7.79 -0.55
C LEU A 13 -23.88 8.19 0.41
N THR A 14 -24.22 8.74 1.58
CA THR A 14 -23.22 9.09 2.61
C THR A 14 -22.61 7.86 3.29
N GLY A 15 -23.36 6.75 3.39
CA GLY A 15 -22.86 5.50 3.98
C GLY A 15 -21.82 4.79 3.11
N LEU A 16 -21.96 4.85 1.77
CA LEU A 16 -20.96 4.28 0.85
C LEU A 16 -19.68 5.11 0.77
N ALA A 17 -19.74 6.42 1.02
CA ALA A 17 -18.54 7.27 1.02
C ALA A 17 -17.63 7.06 2.24
N ALA A 18 -18.12 6.39 3.30
CA ALA A 18 -17.37 6.19 4.54
C ALA A 18 -16.30 5.09 4.45
N THR A 19 -16.32 4.24 3.41
CA THR A 19 -15.29 3.22 3.20
C THR A 19 -14.18 3.79 2.33
N ALA A 20 -13.35 4.67 2.90
CA ALA A 20 -12.09 5.05 2.25
C ALA A 20 -11.16 3.82 2.24
N TRP A 21 -11.14 3.09 1.13
CA TRP A 21 -10.10 2.12 0.81
C TRP A 21 -8.93 2.90 0.20
N ALA A 22 -7.97 3.25 1.04
CA ALA A 22 -6.71 3.81 0.60
C ALA A 22 -5.81 2.67 0.09
N ASP A 23 -5.49 2.69 -1.21
CA ASP A 23 -4.39 1.89 -1.74
C ASP A 23 -3.06 2.42 -1.17
N VAL A 24 -2.39 1.63 -0.34
CA VAL A 24 -1.12 2.02 0.28
C VAL A 24 0.03 1.44 -0.52
N ASN A 25 0.75 2.31 -1.23
CA ASN A 25 1.93 1.94 -2.01
C ASN A 25 3.20 2.31 -1.24
N VAL A 26 4.05 1.32 -0.98
CA VAL A 26 5.33 1.50 -0.27
C VAL A 26 6.46 1.18 -1.23
N GLY A 27 7.19 2.21 -1.64
CA GLY A 27 8.43 2.04 -2.41
C GLY A 27 9.58 1.65 -1.48
N VAL A 28 10.35 0.63 -1.86
CA VAL A 28 11.55 0.19 -1.13
C VAL A 28 12.72 0.13 -2.12
N THR A 29 13.67 1.04 -1.98
CA THR A 29 14.93 1.03 -2.72
C THR A 29 15.97 0.24 -1.94
N LEU A 30 16.56 -0.76 -2.57
CA LEU A 30 17.55 -1.63 -1.94
C LEU A 30 18.61 -2.06 -2.94
N SER A 31 19.84 -2.25 -2.48
CA SER A 31 20.93 -2.74 -3.33
C SER A 31 20.84 -4.25 -3.47
N ALA A 32 20.01 -4.74 -4.38
CA ALA A 32 19.96 -6.18 -4.68
C ALA A 32 21.11 -6.61 -5.60
N THR A 33 21.77 -5.66 -6.26
CA THR A 33 22.96 -5.87 -7.09
C THR A 33 24.11 -4.92 -6.70
N GLY A 34 25.31 -5.20 -7.22
CA GLY A 34 26.53 -4.44 -6.91
C GLY A 34 27.26 -4.90 -5.63
N PRO A 35 28.27 -4.15 -5.16
CA PRO A 35 29.08 -4.52 -4.00
C PRO A 35 28.28 -4.68 -2.70
N ALA A 36 27.17 -3.95 -2.55
CA ALA A 36 26.31 -4.00 -1.37
C ALA A 36 25.18 -5.06 -1.46
N ALA A 37 25.17 -5.91 -2.49
CA ALA A 37 24.16 -6.96 -2.70
C ALA A 37 23.98 -7.91 -1.51
N SER A 38 25.06 -8.15 -0.75
CA SER A 38 25.01 -9.01 0.44
C SER A 38 24.10 -8.47 1.54
N LEU A 39 23.79 -7.17 1.54
CA LEU A 39 22.88 -6.52 2.48
C LEU A 39 21.48 -6.36 1.89
N GLY A 40 21.36 -5.96 0.62
CA GLY A 40 20.03 -5.76 0.02
C GLY A 40 19.28 -7.06 -0.33
N ILE A 41 19.97 -8.18 -0.57
CA ILE A 41 19.31 -9.49 -0.76
C ILE A 41 18.52 -9.95 0.49
N PRO A 42 19.11 -10.00 1.71
CA PRO A 42 18.35 -10.35 2.90
C PRO A 42 17.26 -9.33 3.24
N GLU A 43 17.46 -8.04 2.94
CA GLU A 43 16.43 -7.01 3.09
C GLU A 43 15.23 -7.25 2.16
N LYS A 44 15.48 -7.53 0.87
CA LYS A 44 14.43 -7.91 -0.10
C LYS A 44 13.62 -9.12 0.36
N ASN A 45 14.30 -10.14 0.88
CA ASN A 45 13.64 -11.34 1.39
C ASN A 45 12.78 -11.02 2.63
N THR A 46 13.23 -10.11 3.49
CA THR A 46 12.47 -9.64 4.64
C THR A 46 11.22 -8.86 4.23
N VAL A 47 11.32 -7.99 3.22
CA VAL A 47 10.16 -7.23 2.69
C VAL A 47 9.07 -8.17 2.19
N ALA A 48 9.44 -9.32 1.60
CA ALA A 48 8.47 -10.32 1.15
C ALA A 48 7.69 -10.99 2.29
N LEU A 49 8.23 -10.97 3.53
CA LEU A 49 7.59 -11.52 4.73
C LEU A 49 6.70 -10.50 5.45
N LEU A 50 6.74 -9.22 5.05
CA LEU A 50 5.94 -8.18 5.67
C LEU A 50 4.44 -8.38 5.42
N PRO A 51 3.58 -7.92 6.36
CA PRO A 51 2.14 -8.01 6.20
C PRO A 51 1.69 -7.23 4.95
N LYS A 52 0.92 -7.92 4.10
CA LYS A 52 0.27 -7.32 2.92
C LYS A 52 -0.99 -6.54 3.27
N THR A 53 -1.38 -6.53 4.54
CA THR A 53 -2.55 -5.80 5.05
C THR A 53 -2.24 -5.20 6.41
N ILE A 54 -2.40 -3.89 6.56
CA ILE A 54 -2.22 -3.18 7.83
C ILE A 54 -3.45 -2.31 8.05
N GLY A 55 -4.09 -2.40 9.23
CA GLY A 55 -5.31 -1.63 9.53
C GLY A 55 -6.49 -1.89 8.57
N GLY A 56 -6.56 -3.08 7.98
CA GLY A 56 -7.58 -3.44 6.98
C GLY A 56 -7.32 -2.88 5.57
N GLN A 57 -6.20 -2.18 5.36
CA GLN A 57 -5.79 -1.64 4.06
C GLN A 57 -4.74 -2.53 3.41
N LYS A 58 -4.86 -2.76 2.10
CA LYS A 58 -3.87 -3.52 1.33
C LYS A 58 -2.60 -2.70 1.14
N ILE A 59 -1.46 -3.32 1.40
CA ILE A 59 -0.14 -2.74 1.19
C ILE A 59 0.48 -3.33 -0.08
N ASN A 60 0.90 -2.46 -0.99
CA ASN A 60 1.64 -2.81 -2.20
C ASN A 60 3.11 -2.39 -2.02
N TYR A 61 3.98 -3.36 -1.72
CA TYR A 61 5.43 -3.14 -1.66
C TYR A 61 6.03 -3.17 -3.07
N ILE A 62 6.66 -2.08 -3.48
CA ILE A 62 7.31 -1.91 -4.78
C ILE A 62 8.81 -1.85 -4.54
N LEU A 63 9.53 -2.90 -4.94
CA LEU A 63 10.98 -2.98 -4.75
C LEU A 63 11.71 -2.41 -5.97
N LEU A 64 12.67 -1.52 -5.73
CA LEU A 64 13.57 -0.97 -6.72
C LEU A 64 15.01 -1.34 -6.36
N ASP A 65 15.76 -1.81 -7.35
CA ASP A 65 17.19 -2.10 -7.19
C ASP A 65 18.01 -0.86 -7.55
N ASP A 66 18.78 -0.33 -6.59
CA ASP A 66 19.66 0.83 -6.81
C ASP A 66 21.07 0.44 -7.29
N ALA A 67 21.36 -0.86 -7.40
CA ALA A 67 22.65 -1.40 -7.84
C ALA A 67 23.89 -0.90 -7.06
N SER A 68 23.71 -0.48 -5.80
CA SER A 68 24.75 0.16 -4.98
C SER A 68 25.23 1.52 -5.52
N ASP A 69 24.44 2.18 -6.39
CA ASP A 69 24.69 3.56 -6.79
C ASP A 69 24.19 4.51 -5.69
N THR A 70 25.04 5.45 -5.29
CA THR A 70 24.76 6.41 -4.21
C THR A 70 24.27 7.77 -4.71
N THR A 71 24.05 7.92 -6.01
CA THR A 71 23.72 9.19 -6.69
C THR A 71 22.24 9.29 -7.02
#